data_AF-A0AAX3BB88-F1
#
_entry.id   AF-A0AAX3BB88-F1
#
_cell.length_a   1.000
_cell.length_b   1.000
_cell.length_c   1.000
_cell.angle_alpha   90.00
_cell.angle_beta   90.00
_cell.angle_gamma   90.00
#
_symmetry.space_group_name_H-M   'P 1'
#
loop_
_entity.id
_entity.type
_entity.pdbx_description
1 polymer ?
#
loop_
_entity_poly.entity_id
_entity_poly.type
_entity_poly.pdbx_seq_one_letter_code
_entity_poly.pdbx_strand_id
1 'polypeptide(L)'
;MRHISASSIDRLLKHERKKLEIKGRKGTKPGTLLKQQIAIRTWAEWDENCPGFMEIDLVAHEGGNSRGDFAQTLNMVDVWSGWTELVAIKNKASKWVREAIEKSKEDF
;
A
#
# COMPACT_ATOMS: atom_id res chain seq x y z
N MET A 1 28.86 -24.28 -31.05
CA MET A 1 28.14 -23.80 -29.86
C MET A 1 26.69 -23.57 -30.25
N ARG A 2 25.70 -24.26 -29.64
CA ARG A 2 24.29 -24.04 -29.99
C ARG A 2 23.83 -22.71 -29.40
N HIS A 3 23.55 -21.73 -30.24
CA HIS A 3 22.95 -20.47 -29.82
C HIS A 3 21.48 -20.70 -29.48
N ILE A 4 21.08 -20.33 -28.27
CA ILE A 4 19.68 -20.30 -27.84
C ILE A 4 19.18 -18.85 -27.93
N SER A 5 17.99 -18.64 -28.49
CA SER A 5 17.38 -17.32 -28.55
C SER A 5 16.82 -16.90 -27.18
N ALA A 6 16.78 -15.60 -26.88
CA ALA A 6 16.15 -15.07 -25.67
C ALA A 6 14.71 -15.59 -25.48
N SER A 7 13.92 -15.61 -26.56
CA SER A 7 12.54 -16.14 -26.54
C SER A 7 12.45 -17.62 -26.17
N SER A 8 13.49 -18.41 -26.49
CA SER A 8 13.56 -19.82 -26.11
C SER A 8 13.94 -19.99 -24.64
N ILE A 9 14.86 -19.16 -24.13
CA ILE A 9 15.17 -19.10 -22.69
C ILE A 9 13.91 -18.75 -21.90
N ASP A 10 13.16 -17.73 -22.31
CA ASP A 10 11.93 -17.30 -21.61
C ASP A 10 10.86 -18.38 -21.58
N ARG A 11 10.67 -19.11 -22.69
CA ARG A 11 9.73 -20.24 -22.74
C ARG A 11 10.14 -21.36 -21.80
N LEU A 12 11.42 -21.72 -21.77
CA LEU A 12 11.95 -22.77 -20.88
C LEU A 12 11.82 -22.37 -19.41
N LEU A 13 12.07 -21.11 -19.08
CA LEU A 13 12.01 -20.60 -17.70
C LEU A 13 10.60 -20.19 -17.26
N LYS A 14 9.60 -20.18 -18.15
CA LYS A 14 8.24 -19.70 -17.85
C LYS A 14 7.63 -20.36 -16.61
N HIS A 15 7.81 -21.67 -16.46
CA HIS A 15 7.25 -22.41 -15.32
C HIS A 15 7.91 -22.01 -14.00
N GLU A 16 9.24 -21.89 -13.97
CA GLU A 16 9.99 -21.52 -12.77
C GLU A 16 9.75 -20.06 -12.39
N ARG A 17 9.71 -19.15 -13.38
CA ARG A 17 9.35 -17.74 -13.13
C ARG A 17 7.94 -17.60 -12.55
N LYS A 18 6.99 -18.41 -13.00
CA LYS A 18 5.61 -18.41 -12.47
C LYS A 18 5.52 -18.84 -11.00
N LYS A 19 6.43 -19.68 -10.51
CA LYS A 19 6.51 -20.05 -9.08
C LYS A 19 6.99 -18.89 -8.21
N LEU A 20 7.84 -18.03 -8.77
CA LEU A 20 8.39 -16.84 -8.11
C LEU A 20 7.47 -15.60 -8.25
N GLU A 21 6.40 -15.72 -9.03
CA GLU A 21 5.47 -14.62 -9.26
C GLU A 21 4.68 -14.33 -7.98
N ILE A 22 4.91 -13.15 -7.41
CA ILE A 22 4.11 -12.64 -6.28
C ILE A 22 2.71 -12.40 -6.82
N LYS A 23 1.76 -13.26 -6.44
CA LYS A 23 0.36 -13.09 -6.82
C LYS A 23 -0.19 -11.87 -6.08
N GLY A 24 -0.35 -10.76 -6.80
CA GLY A 24 -1.08 -9.60 -6.31
C GLY A 24 -2.54 -9.97 -6.04
N ARG A 25 -2.85 -10.35 -4.79
CA ARG A 25 -4.22 -10.56 -4.35
C ARG A 25 -4.78 -9.19 -3.95
N LYS A 26 -5.76 -8.69 -4.69
CA LYS A 26 -6.44 -7.45 -4.33
C LYS A 26 -7.33 -7.72 -3.12
N GLY A 27 -7.00 -7.11 -1.98
CA GLY A 27 -7.79 -7.23 -0.75
C GLY A 27 -9.08 -6.40 -0.77
N THR A 28 -9.16 -5.39 -1.62
CA THR A 28 -10.30 -4.48 -1.73
C THR A 28 -11.24 -4.93 -2.85
N LYS A 29 -12.50 -5.23 -2.49
CA LYS A 29 -13.60 -5.28 -3.46
C LYS A 29 -14.03 -3.85 -3.74
N PRO A 30 -14.20 -3.42 -5.00
CA PRO A 30 -14.70 -2.07 -5.28
C PRO A 30 -16.12 -1.94 -4.69
N GLY A 31 -16.23 -1.19 -3.60
CA GLY A 31 -17.51 -0.85 -2.99
C GLY A 31 -18.18 0.29 -3.75
N THR A 32 -19.48 0.18 -3.99
CA THR A 32 -20.29 1.19 -4.69
C THR A 32 -20.74 2.34 -3.77
N LEU A 33 -20.76 2.13 -2.45
CA LEU A 33 -21.48 3.00 -1.52
C LEU A 33 -20.77 4.32 -1.15
N LEU A 34 -19.45 4.32 -0.98
CA LEU A 34 -18.72 5.49 -0.44
C LEU A 34 -18.07 6.37 -1.51
N LYS A 35 -17.79 5.83 -2.71
CA LYS A 35 -17.06 6.57 -3.74
C LYS A 35 -17.81 7.81 -4.26
N GLN A 36 -19.14 7.77 -4.29
CA GLN A 36 -19.95 8.91 -4.78
C GLN A 36 -20.09 10.02 -3.73
N GLN A 37 -19.83 9.74 -2.46
CA GLN A 37 -19.94 10.71 -1.36
C GLN A 37 -18.63 11.45 -1.09
N ILE A 38 -17.51 10.95 -1.62
CA ILE A 38 -16.20 11.58 -1.49
C ILE A 38 -15.98 12.38 -2.76
N ALA A 39 -15.94 13.71 -2.66
CA ALA A 39 -15.62 14.57 -3.79
C ALA A 39 -14.20 14.21 -4.30
N ILE A 40 -14.09 13.92 -5.60
CA ILE A 40 -12.80 13.77 -6.25
C ILE A 40 -12.25 15.18 -6.43
N ARG A 41 -11.32 15.57 -5.57
CA ARG A 41 -10.59 16.82 -5.72
C ARG A 41 -9.54 16.66 -6.82
N THR A 42 -9.49 17.63 -7.73
CA THR A 42 -8.41 17.73 -8.71
C THR A 42 -7.27 18.58 -8.13
N TRP A 43 -6.09 18.54 -8.76
CA TRP A 43 -4.94 19.38 -8.36
C TRP A 43 -5.32 20.87 -8.25
N ALA A 44 -6.23 21.36 -9.10
CA ALA A 44 -6.63 22.77 -9.12
C ALA A 44 -7.52 23.17 -7.93
N GLU A 45 -8.12 22.19 -7.26
CA GLU A 45 -9.00 22.37 -6.09
C GLU A 45 -8.23 22.13 -4.78
N TRP A 46 -6.92 21.89 -4.86
CA TRP A 46 -6.06 21.65 -3.72
C TRP A 46 -5.59 22.99 -3.12
N ASP A 47 -6.21 23.42 -2.03
CA ASP A 47 -5.90 24.68 -1.34
C ASP A 47 -5.01 24.49 -0.09
N GLU A 48 -4.67 23.24 0.25
CA GLU A 48 -3.83 22.90 1.40
C GLU A 48 -2.38 23.31 1.11
N ASN A 49 -2.07 24.55 1.46
CA ASN A 49 -0.81 25.24 1.21
C ASN A 49 0.08 25.37 2.46
N CYS A 50 -0.21 24.58 3.48
CA CYS A 50 0.55 24.49 4.73
C CYS A 50 0.59 23.04 5.24
N PRO A 51 1.58 22.68 6.09
CA PRO A 51 1.58 21.40 6.78
C PRO A 51 0.33 21.22 7.64
N GLY A 52 -0.07 19.96 7.83
CA GLY A 52 -1.17 19.55 8.72
C GLY A 52 -2.25 18.70 8.04
N PHE A 53 -2.14 18.45 6.73
CA PHE A 53 -3.06 17.56 6.02
C PHE A 53 -2.37 16.24 5.67
N MET A 54 -2.75 15.18 6.38
CA MET A 54 -2.12 13.86 6.25
C MET A 54 -2.96 12.90 5.40
N GLU A 55 -2.36 12.34 4.34
CA GLU A 55 -2.84 11.13 3.68
C GLU A 55 -2.37 9.89 4.43
N ILE A 56 -3.27 8.92 4.65
CA ILE A 56 -3.01 7.74 5.46
C ILE A 56 -3.39 6.46 4.70
N ASP A 57 -2.47 5.50 4.64
CA ASP A 57 -2.70 4.17 4.05
C ASP A 57 -2.00 3.05 4.83
N LEU A 58 -2.35 1.79 4.53
CA LEU A 58 -1.75 0.59 5.12
C LEU A 58 -1.09 -0.32 4.08
N VAL A 59 0.18 -0.65 4.32
CA VAL A 59 0.92 -1.64 3.51
C VAL A 59 0.93 -2.99 4.22
N ALA A 60 0.42 -4.02 3.54
CA ALA A 60 0.36 -5.39 4.06
C ALA A 60 1.66 -6.17 3.81
N HIS A 61 2.30 -6.69 4.88
CA HIS A 61 3.49 -7.54 4.80
C HIS A 61 3.14 -9.04 4.80
N GLU A 62 2.18 -9.45 3.97
CA GLU A 62 1.63 -10.82 3.94
C GLU A 62 2.34 -11.77 2.97
N GLY A 63 3.36 -11.30 2.22
CA GLY A 63 4.13 -12.13 1.28
C GLY A 63 3.29 -12.81 0.19
N GLY A 64 2.09 -12.30 -0.10
CA GLY A 64 1.14 -12.88 -1.07
C GLY A 64 0.14 -13.89 -0.47
N ASN A 65 0.14 -14.10 0.85
CA ASN A 65 -0.85 -14.93 1.53
C ASN A 65 -1.57 -14.17 2.66
N SER A 66 -2.73 -13.61 2.33
CA SER A 66 -3.61 -12.88 3.25
C SER A 66 -4.32 -13.71 4.33
N ARG A 67 -3.85 -14.92 4.66
CA ARG A 67 -4.45 -15.78 5.68
C ARG A 67 -3.71 -15.60 7.01
N GLY A 68 -4.46 -15.29 8.07
CA GLY A 68 -3.92 -15.11 9.41
C GLY A 68 -3.56 -13.65 9.72
N ASP A 69 -2.82 -13.46 10.81
CA ASP A 69 -2.29 -12.16 11.21
C ASP A 69 -0.92 -11.92 10.59
N PHE A 70 -0.70 -10.70 10.09
CA PHE A 70 0.55 -10.26 9.53
C PHE A 70 0.72 -8.77 9.82
N ALA A 71 1.99 -8.36 9.96
CA ALA A 71 2.34 -6.98 10.21
C ALA A 71 1.86 -6.08 9.06
N GLN A 72 1.51 -4.85 9.39
CA GLN A 72 1.26 -3.81 8.42
C GLN A 72 2.07 -2.58 8.77
N THR A 73 2.40 -1.77 7.78
CA THR A 73 2.93 -0.43 8.02
C THR A 73 1.80 0.58 7.80
N LEU A 74 1.55 1.41 8.79
CA LEU A 74 0.77 2.64 8.67
C LEU A 74 1.67 3.71 8.07
N ASN A 75 1.31 4.19 6.89
CA ASN A 75 1.99 5.30 6.23
C ASN A 75 1.15 6.55 6.44
N MET A 76 1.77 7.62 6.94
CA MET A 76 1.13 8.93 7.10
C MET A 76 1.99 9.97 6.38
N VAL A 77 1.45 10.63 5.36
CA VAL A 77 2.18 11.59 4.53
C VAL A 77 1.50 12.94 4.61
N ASP A 78 2.22 13.97 5.06
CA ASP A 78 1.75 15.34 4.91
C ASP A 78 1.85 15.76 3.45
N VAL A 79 0.72 16.09 2.83
CA VAL A 79 0.68 16.28 1.37
C VAL A 79 1.45 17.53 0.93
N TRP A 80 1.48 18.56 1.77
CA TRP A 80 2.15 19.81 1.43
C TRP A 80 3.67 19.73 1.56
N SER A 81 4.17 19.25 2.71
CA SER A 81 5.61 19.16 2.99
C SER A 81 6.27 17.90 2.40
N GLY A 82 5.48 16.87 2.11
CA GLY A 82 5.98 15.54 1.74
C GLY A 82 6.57 14.76 2.92
N TRP A 83 6.48 15.28 4.15
CA TRP A 83 6.96 14.58 5.33
C TRP A 83 6.19 13.27 5.52
N THR A 84 6.92 12.19 5.79
CA THR A 84 6.34 10.84 5.86
C THR A 84 6.70 10.18 7.18
N GLU A 85 5.69 9.81 7.93
CA GLU A 85 5.79 8.99 9.14
C GLU A 85 5.36 7.54 8.85
N LEU A 86 6.13 6.58 9.36
CA LEU A 86 5.93 5.16 9.12
C LEU A 86 5.89 4.40 10.44
N VAL A 87 4.76 3.73 10.72
CA VAL A 87 4.59 2.95 11.95
C VAL A 87 4.28 1.50 11.63
N ALA A 88 5.12 0.58 12.11
CA ALA A 88 4.83 -0.85 12.05
C ALA A 88 3.77 -1.22 13.10
N ILE A 89 2.66 -1.82 12.65
CA ILE A 89 1.55 -2.27 13.49
C ILE A 89 1.33 -3.78 13.35
N LYS A 90 0.73 -4.39 14.38
CA LYS A 90 0.54 -5.84 14.46
C LYS A 90 -0.30 -6.41 13.32
N ASN A 91 -1.42 -5.77 13.00
CA ASN A 91 -2.32 -6.11 11.88
C ASN A 91 -3.29 -4.93 11.61
N LYS A 92 -4.20 -5.08 10.65
CA LYS A 92 -5.18 -4.04 10.25
C LYS A 92 -6.32 -3.76 11.23
N ALA A 93 -6.31 -4.35 12.42
CA ALA A 93 -7.39 -4.10 13.38
C ALA A 93 -7.42 -2.62 13.79
N SER A 94 -8.62 -2.04 13.85
CA SER A 94 -8.82 -0.61 14.14
C SER A 94 -8.13 -0.15 15.43
N LYS A 95 -8.03 -1.02 16.45
CA LYS A 95 -7.28 -0.75 17.69
C LYS A 95 -5.84 -0.33 17.41
N TRP A 96 -5.09 -1.12 16.65
CA TRP A 96 -3.67 -0.86 16.39
C TRP A 96 -3.47 0.36 15.49
N VAL A 97 -4.36 0.55 14.51
CA VAL A 97 -4.34 1.72 13.63
C VAL A 97 -4.56 3.00 14.44
N ARG A 98 -5.56 3.01 15.32
CA ARG A 98 -5.86 4.17 16.17
C ARG A 98 -4.72 4.47 17.15
N GLU A 99 -4.20 3.45 17.82
CA GLU A 99 -3.06 3.61 18.74
C GLU A 99 -1.82 4.17 18.02
N ALA A 100 -1.54 3.71 16.79
CA ALA A 100 -0.44 4.22 15.98
C ALA A 100 -0.67 5.69 15.56
N ILE A 101 -1.89 6.05 15.14
CA ILE A 101 -2.22 7.45 14.80
C ILE A 101 -2.05 8.36 16.01
N GLU A 102 -2.55 7.97 17.20
CA GLU A 102 -2.41 8.80 18.40
C GLU A 102 -0.93 8.97 18.79
N LYS A 103 -0.12 7.91 18.67
CA LYS A 103 1.32 8.01 18.93
C LYS A 103 2.02 8.93 17.93
N SER A 104 1.74 8.80 16.64
CA SER A 104 2.38 9.63 15.60
C SER A 104 2.05 11.12 15.70
N LYS A 105 0.95 11.50 16.36
CA LYS A 105 0.65 12.91 16.66
C LYS A 105 1.60 13.52 17.69
N GLU A 106 2.26 12.71 18.53
CA GLU A 106 3.23 13.22 19.51
C GLU A 106 4.58 13.55 18.85
N ASP A 107 4.86 12.92 17.70
CA ASP A 107 6.10 13.08 16.95
C ASP A 107 6.04 14.24 15.93
N PHE A 108 4.85 14.82 15.71
CA PHE A 108 4.55 15.90 14.74
C PHE A 108 4.26 17.23 15.46
#